data_AF-A0A420N1A7-F1
#
_entry.id   AF-A0A420N1A7-F1
#
_cell.length_a   1.000
_cell.length_b   1.000
_cell.length_c   1.000
_cell.angle_alpha   90.00
_cell.angle_beta   90.00
_cell.angle_gamma   90.00
#
_symmetry.space_group_name_H-M   'P 1'
#
loop_
_entity.id
_entity.type
_entity.pdbx_description
1 polymer ?
#
loop_
_entity_poly.entity_id
_entity_poly.type
_entity_poly.pdbx_seq_one_letter_code
_entity_poly.pdbx_strand_id
1 'polypeptide(L)'
;MNTASMQMDQSLLAEMTRMALALRYHKSMTLGENPTTCQRTFWVVYHLEKQYSFQARRSSAIADYDIGCPIPSVPDSQFGDYNWFWSSIRFSRLLSIAYESVFSTTASTRSAASQLASVGQVRNLLEQWRQSIPEDFRPGEPLRRVRFTDDKTKQVALLTHCYHHHLTIALERAVLFLNEDGEARLASSRNLLHAARAIIELTRYIDVEPHTPI
;
A
#
# COMPACT_ATOMS: atom_id res chain seq x y z
N MET A 1 11.98 -14.10 -11.30
CA MET A 1 11.20 -12.92 -11.76
C MET A 1 11.84 -12.38 -13.03
N ASN A 2 11.12 -12.38 -14.15
CA ASN A 2 11.64 -11.95 -15.44
C ASN A 2 11.59 -10.41 -15.52
N THR A 3 12.73 -9.76 -15.67
CA THR A 3 12.86 -8.28 -15.70
C THR A 3 12.04 -7.62 -16.81
N ALA A 4 11.81 -8.33 -17.91
CA ALA A 4 10.96 -7.90 -19.02
C ALA A 4 9.47 -7.78 -18.64
N SER A 5 8.95 -8.68 -17.78
CA SER A 5 7.55 -8.61 -17.32
C SER A 5 7.32 -7.34 -16.50
N MET A 6 8.26 -7.03 -15.60
CA MET A 6 8.17 -5.84 -14.75
C MET A 6 8.24 -4.53 -15.54
N GLN A 7 9.00 -4.49 -16.65
CA GLN A 7 9.07 -3.32 -17.54
C GLN A 7 7.79 -3.13 -18.36
N MET A 8 7.16 -4.22 -18.82
CA MET A 8 5.87 -4.16 -19.53
C MET A 8 4.74 -3.70 -18.61
N ASP A 9 4.72 -4.17 -17.36
CA ASP A 9 3.73 -3.76 -16.37
C ASP A 9 3.86 -2.26 -16.02
N GLN A 10 5.08 -1.73 -16.02
CA GLN A 10 5.35 -0.31 -15.77
C GLN A 10 4.83 0.60 -16.89
N SER A 11 5.10 0.27 -18.15
CA SER A 11 4.68 1.10 -19.29
C SER A 11 3.16 1.13 -19.41
N LEU A 12 2.50 -0.03 -19.19
CA LEU A 12 1.06 -0.12 -19.16
C LEU A 12 0.46 0.73 -18.03
N LEU A 13 0.99 0.65 -16.81
CA LEU A 13 0.49 1.43 -15.68
C LEU A 13 0.69 2.95 -15.88
N ALA A 14 1.83 3.35 -16.46
CA ALA A 14 2.08 4.75 -16.82
C ALA A 14 1.05 5.25 -17.83
N GLU A 15 0.74 4.45 -18.85
CA GLU A 15 -0.22 4.82 -19.89
C GLU A 15 -1.66 4.85 -19.35
N MET A 16 -2.07 3.86 -18.55
CA MET A 16 -3.36 3.87 -17.85
C MET A 16 -3.53 5.11 -16.98
N THR A 17 -2.47 5.49 -16.26
CA THR A 17 -2.45 6.71 -15.44
C THR A 17 -2.65 7.95 -16.29
N ARG A 18 -1.88 8.07 -17.38
CA ARG A 18 -1.96 9.19 -18.32
C ARG A 18 -3.35 9.31 -18.92
N MET A 19 -3.95 8.20 -19.36
CA MET A 19 -5.30 8.16 -19.93
C MET A 19 -6.37 8.55 -18.91
N ALA A 20 -6.33 7.99 -17.69
CA ALA A 20 -7.29 8.32 -16.64
C ALA A 20 -7.26 9.81 -16.23
N LEU A 21 -6.07 10.42 -16.25
CA LEU A 21 -5.91 11.86 -16.04
C LEU A 21 -6.40 12.68 -17.23
N ALA A 22 -6.06 12.29 -18.47
CA ALA A 22 -6.49 12.97 -19.69
C ALA A 22 -8.02 12.97 -19.85
N LEU A 23 -8.68 11.87 -19.50
CA LEU A 23 -10.14 11.75 -19.49
C LEU A 23 -10.78 12.43 -18.26
N ARG A 24 -9.97 12.95 -17.33
CA ARG A 24 -10.39 13.67 -16.12
C ARG A 24 -11.30 12.87 -15.20
N TYR A 25 -11.09 11.55 -15.12
CA TYR A 25 -11.83 10.69 -14.20
C TYR A 25 -11.61 11.08 -12.72
N HIS A 26 -10.42 11.62 -12.39
CA HIS A 26 -10.11 12.19 -11.09
C HIS A 26 -10.96 13.42 -10.71
N LYS A 27 -11.66 14.04 -11.67
CA LYS A 27 -12.62 15.15 -11.48
C LYS A 27 -14.08 14.72 -11.69
N SER A 28 -14.37 13.42 -11.75
CA SER A 28 -15.71 12.88 -12.08
C SER A 28 -16.25 13.27 -13.46
N MET A 29 -15.38 13.64 -14.42
CA MET A 29 -15.83 13.95 -15.77
C MET A 29 -16.05 12.65 -16.56
N THR A 30 -17.25 12.47 -17.11
CA THR A 30 -17.65 11.25 -17.83
C THR A 30 -18.28 11.66 -19.16
N LEU A 31 -17.51 11.53 -20.25
CA LEU A 31 -17.96 11.90 -21.59
C LEU A 31 -18.93 10.85 -22.14
N GLY A 32 -20.14 10.76 -21.57
CA GLY A 32 -21.15 9.78 -21.94
C GLY A 32 -20.94 8.37 -21.36
N GLU A 33 -19.92 8.18 -20.52
CA GLU A 33 -19.62 6.92 -19.85
C GLU A 33 -20.31 6.82 -18.48
N ASN A 34 -20.43 5.60 -17.93
CA ASN A 34 -20.99 5.40 -16.60
C ASN A 34 -20.08 6.03 -15.51
N PRO A 35 -20.57 7.01 -14.72
CA PRO A 35 -19.78 7.68 -13.70
C PRO A 35 -19.13 6.76 -12.68
N THR A 36 -19.86 5.74 -12.23
CA THR A 36 -19.36 4.78 -11.23
C THR A 36 -18.22 3.95 -11.79
N THR A 37 -18.30 3.55 -13.06
CA THR A 37 -17.22 2.79 -13.73
C THR A 37 -15.97 3.65 -13.88
N CYS A 38 -16.09 4.88 -14.38
CA CYS A 38 -14.95 5.79 -14.53
C CYS A 38 -14.27 6.09 -13.19
N GLN A 39 -15.06 6.33 -12.14
CA GLN A 39 -14.55 6.52 -10.77
C GLN A 39 -13.83 5.27 -10.26
N ARG A 40 -14.44 4.09 -10.39
CA ARG A 40 -13.82 2.82 -9.96
C ARG A 40 -12.51 2.59 -10.70
N THR A 41 -12.49 2.79 -12.02
CA THR A 41 -11.28 2.69 -12.85
C THR A 41 -10.19 3.63 -12.36
N PHE A 42 -10.51 4.91 -12.14
CA PHE A 42 -9.55 5.88 -11.61
C PHE A 42 -8.95 5.41 -10.27
N TRP A 43 -9.77 4.97 -9.32
CA TRP A 43 -9.28 4.57 -8.00
C TRP A 43 -8.48 3.27 -8.01
N VAL A 44 -8.76 2.34 -8.92
CA VAL A 44 -7.92 1.16 -9.16
C VAL A 44 -6.56 1.58 -9.71
N VAL A 45 -6.53 2.42 -10.75
CA VAL A 45 -5.29 2.95 -11.32
C VAL A 45 -4.50 3.74 -10.28
N TYR A 46 -5.17 4.57 -9.48
CA TYR A 46 -4.58 5.29 -8.36
C TYR A 46 -3.92 4.35 -7.36
N HIS A 47 -4.62 3.30 -6.93
CA HIS A 47 -4.08 2.36 -5.98
C HIS A 47 -2.79 1.70 -6.51
N LEU A 48 -2.83 1.18 -7.75
CA LEU A 48 -1.68 0.54 -8.40
C LEU A 48 -0.51 1.50 -8.60
N GLU A 49 -0.78 2.72 -9.07
CA GLU A 49 0.24 3.75 -9.32
C GLU A 49 0.95 4.14 -8.02
N LYS A 50 0.22 4.36 -6.92
CA LYS A 50 0.82 4.71 -5.62
C LYS A 50 1.67 3.59 -5.05
N GLN A 51 1.21 2.34 -5.12
CA GLN A 51 2.00 1.17 -4.68
C GLN A 51 3.30 1.10 -5.48
N TYR A 52 3.20 1.17 -6.81
CA TYR A 52 4.36 1.08 -7.69
C TYR A 52 5.34 2.24 -7.47
N SER A 53 4.85 3.48 -7.44
CA SER A 53 5.68 4.68 -7.27
C SER A 53 6.46 4.65 -5.96
N PHE A 54 5.81 4.21 -4.88
CA PHE A 54 6.48 4.02 -3.59
C PHE A 54 7.59 2.97 -3.67
N GLN A 55 7.30 1.79 -4.25
CA GLN A 55 8.28 0.71 -4.41
C GLN A 55 9.47 1.12 -5.30
N ALA A 56 9.19 1.82 -6.39
CA ALA A 56 10.18 2.36 -7.32
C ALA A 56 10.92 3.58 -6.77
N ARG A 57 10.58 4.06 -5.57
CA ARG A 57 11.13 5.27 -4.93
C ARG A 57 11.10 6.49 -5.84
N ARG A 58 9.97 6.70 -6.51
CA ARG A 58 9.73 7.86 -7.38
C ARG A 58 8.50 8.62 -6.93
N SER A 59 8.41 9.88 -7.32
CA SER A 59 7.18 10.65 -7.15
C SER A 59 6.03 10.00 -7.92
N SER A 60 4.84 10.09 -7.33
CA SER A 60 3.60 9.70 -7.98
C SER A 60 3.27 10.67 -9.11
N ALA A 61 2.75 10.14 -10.23
CA ALA A 61 2.23 10.94 -11.32
C ALA A 61 0.85 11.55 -11.01
N ILE A 62 0.17 11.06 -9.96
CA ILE A 62 -1.15 11.53 -9.53
C ILE A 62 -0.98 12.39 -8.28
N ALA A 63 -1.28 13.68 -8.41
CA ALA A 63 -1.27 14.61 -7.29
C ALA A 63 -2.53 14.45 -6.42
N ASP A 64 -2.38 14.11 -5.14
CA ASP A 64 -3.52 13.86 -4.24
C ASP A 64 -4.40 15.10 -4.05
N TYR A 65 -3.81 16.30 -4.04
CA TYR A 65 -4.51 17.58 -3.93
C TYR A 65 -5.35 17.93 -5.18
N ASP A 66 -5.16 17.20 -6.29
CA ASP A 66 -5.90 17.43 -7.53
C ASP A 66 -7.06 16.42 -7.71
N ILE A 67 -7.33 15.55 -6.75
CA ILE A 67 -8.42 14.57 -6.84
C ILE A 67 -9.72 15.18 -6.30
N GLY A 68 -10.75 15.26 -7.15
CA GLY A 68 -12.06 15.80 -6.80
C GLY A 68 -13.21 14.79 -6.82
N CYS A 69 -12.97 13.55 -7.26
CA CYS A 69 -14.01 12.52 -7.30
C CYS A 69 -14.12 11.75 -5.96
N PRO A 70 -15.32 11.29 -5.59
CA PRO A 70 -15.50 10.44 -4.42
C PRO A 70 -14.98 9.01 -4.69
N ILE A 71 -14.68 8.27 -3.62
CA ILE A 71 -14.46 6.82 -3.71
C ILE A 71 -15.84 6.16 -3.89
N PRO A 72 -16.06 5.42 -4.99
CA PRO A 72 -17.36 4.78 -5.23
C PRO A 72 -17.56 3.58 -4.30
N SER A 73 -18.82 3.22 -4.09
CA SER A 73 -19.15 1.93 -3.46
C SER A 73 -18.85 0.79 -4.43
N VAL A 74 -18.12 -0.23 -3.96
CA VAL A 74 -17.75 -1.41 -4.75
C VAL A 74 -18.16 -2.66 -3.95
N PRO A 75 -19.39 -3.18 -4.15
CA PRO A 75 -19.90 -4.33 -3.39
C PRO A 75 -19.02 -5.57 -3.46
N ASP A 76 -18.38 -5.82 -4.61
CA ASP A 76 -17.46 -6.94 -4.82
C ASP A 76 -16.23 -6.93 -3.89
N SER A 77 -15.96 -5.79 -3.23
CA SER A 77 -14.82 -5.59 -2.33
C SER A 77 -15.20 -5.59 -0.84
N GLN A 78 -16.44 -5.96 -0.53
CA GLN A 78 -16.95 -6.08 0.83
C GLN A 78 -16.76 -7.51 1.34
N PHE A 79 -16.02 -7.67 2.43
CA PHE A 79 -15.71 -8.95 3.07
C PHE A 79 -16.18 -8.92 4.53
N GLY A 80 -17.43 -9.33 4.77
CA GLY A 80 -18.08 -9.13 6.08
C GLY A 80 -18.15 -7.64 6.41
N ASP A 81 -17.54 -7.22 7.51
CA ASP A 81 -17.45 -5.81 7.92
C ASP A 81 -16.24 -5.06 7.32
N TYR A 82 -15.44 -5.73 6.48
CA TYR A 82 -14.24 -5.14 5.88
C TYR A 82 -14.47 -4.67 4.43
N ASN A 83 -14.47 -3.35 4.23
CA ASN A 83 -14.41 -2.76 2.88
C ASN A 83 -12.95 -2.65 2.43
N TRP A 84 -12.49 -3.64 1.68
CA TRP A 84 -11.08 -3.72 1.27
C TRP A 84 -10.70 -2.60 0.30
N PHE A 85 -11.56 -2.25 -0.66
CA PHE A 85 -11.26 -1.21 -1.66
C PHE A 85 -11.05 0.16 -1.01
N TRP A 86 -11.90 0.50 -0.04
CA TRP A 86 -11.75 1.75 0.70
C TRP A 86 -10.49 1.74 1.58
N SER A 87 -10.22 0.62 2.25
CA SER A 87 -9.01 0.44 3.06
C SER A 87 -7.73 0.55 2.22
N SER A 88 -7.70 -0.06 1.03
CA SER A 88 -6.54 -0.07 0.13
C SER A 88 -6.26 1.31 -0.47
N ILE A 89 -7.29 2.11 -0.75
CA ILE A 89 -7.15 3.51 -1.19
C ILE A 89 -6.59 4.38 -0.05
N ARG A 90 -7.07 4.20 1.19
CA ARG A 90 -6.51 4.90 2.36
C ARG A 90 -5.04 4.54 2.57
N PHE A 91 -4.69 3.28 2.39
CA PHE A 91 -3.29 2.85 2.42
C PHE A 91 -2.46 3.47 1.29
N SER A 92 -3.00 3.58 0.07
CA SER A 92 -2.30 4.27 -1.03
C SER A 92 -2.06 5.76 -0.76
N ARG A 93 -3.00 6.46 -0.12
CA ARG A 93 -2.77 7.84 0.37
C ARG A 93 -1.68 7.89 1.43
N LEU A 94 -1.68 6.94 2.36
CA LEU A 94 -0.63 6.80 3.36
C LEU A 94 0.75 6.61 2.72
N LEU A 95 0.86 5.82 1.64
CA LEU A 95 2.11 5.70 0.89
C LEU A 95 2.55 7.02 0.25
N SER A 96 1.62 7.82 -0.29
CA SER A 96 1.95 9.16 -0.83
C SER A 96 2.53 10.06 0.27
N ILE A 97 1.85 10.12 1.43
CA ILE A 97 2.31 10.88 2.60
C ILE A 97 3.68 10.39 3.07
N ALA A 98 3.87 9.08 3.18
CA ALA A 98 5.14 8.48 3.59
C ALA A 98 6.26 8.85 2.63
N TYR A 99 6.02 8.73 1.31
CA TYR A 99 7.01 9.10 0.31
C TYR A 99 7.38 10.57 0.41
N GLU A 100 6.41 11.47 0.39
CA GLU A 100 6.64 12.92 0.40
C GLU A 100 7.37 13.37 1.67
N SER A 101 6.97 12.86 2.83
CA SER A 101 7.46 13.32 4.14
C SER A 101 8.74 12.64 4.64
N VAL A 102 9.05 11.43 4.16
CA VAL A 102 10.19 10.63 4.65
C VAL A 102 11.18 10.31 3.53
N PHE A 103 10.72 9.90 2.35
CA PHE A 103 11.57 9.27 1.32
C PHE A 103 11.91 10.15 0.12
N SER A 104 11.26 11.31 -0.03
CA SER A 104 11.53 12.23 -1.13
C SER A 104 12.91 12.87 -1.02
N THR A 105 13.47 13.32 -2.15
CA THR A 105 14.73 14.07 -2.17
C THR A 105 14.66 15.29 -1.25
N THR A 106 13.55 16.01 -1.26
CA THR A 106 13.32 17.17 -0.38
C THR A 106 13.23 16.78 1.10
N ALA A 107 12.68 15.61 1.43
CA ALA A 107 12.68 15.11 2.80
C ALA A 107 14.11 14.76 3.26
N SER A 108 14.95 14.21 2.38
CA SER A 108 16.33 13.81 2.70
C SER A 108 17.29 14.98 2.97
N THR A 109 16.95 16.21 2.59
CA THR A 109 17.76 17.40 2.91
C THR A 109 17.44 17.99 4.28
N ARG A 110 16.42 17.47 4.98
CA ARG A 110 16.07 17.89 6.35
C ARG A 110 17.02 17.28 7.37
N SER A 111 17.05 17.84 8.58
CA SER A 111 17.83 17.25 9.67
C SER A 111 17.33 15.85 10.04
N ALA A 112 18.23 15.00 10.53
CA ALA A 112 17.88 13.65 10.97
C ALA A 112 16.74 13.66 12.01
N ALA A 113 16.75 14.61 12.95
CA ALA A 113 15.68 14.79 13.93
C ALA A 113 14.32 15.10 13.27
N SER A 114 14.29 15.97 12.26
CA SER A 114 13.06 16.28 11.52
C SER A 114 12.56 15.09 10.72
N GLN A 115 13.46 14.32 10.07
CA GLN A 115 13.07 13.11 9.35
C GLN A 115 12.55 12.02 10.29
N LEU A 116 13.17 11.83 11.46
CA LEU A 116 12.69 10.90 12.48
C LEU A 116 11.31 11.30 13.03
N ALA A 117 11.03 12.60 13.16
CA ALA A 117 9.70 13.09 13.49
C ALA A 117 8.67 12.74 12.40
N SER A 118 9.01 12.93 11.11
CA SER A 118 8.14 12.48 10.00
C SER A 118 7.90 10.97 10.04
N VAL A 119 8.93 10.15 10.32
CA VAL A 119 8.77 8.70 10.47
C VAL A 119 7.78 8.37 11.59
N GLY A 120 7.87 9.06 12.73
CA GLY A 120 6.92 8.92 13.83
C GLY A 120 5.48 9.26 13.43
N GLN A 121 5.28 10.33 12.66
CA GLN A 121 3.97 10.70 12.13
C GLN A 121 3.39 9.62 11.21
N VAL A 122 4.20 9.08 10.29
CA VAL A 122 3.76 8.02 9.36
C VAL A 122 3.46 6.72 10.13
N ARG A 123 4.25 6.37 11.15
CA ARG A 123 3.94 5.22 12.04
C ARG A 123 2.57 5.36 12.71
N ASN A 124 2.25 6.55 13.21
CA ASN A 124 0.95 6.81 13.83
C ASN A 124 -0.20 6.67 12.82
N LEU A 125 -0.02 7.18 11.60
CA LEU A 125 -1.03 7.03 10.55
C LEU A 125 -1.19 5.56 10.10
N LEU A 126 -0.10 4.80 10.03
CA LEU A 126 -0.13 3.36 9.75
C LEU A 126 -0.89 2.59 10.84
N GLU A 127 -0.66 2.93 12.11
CA GLU A 127 -1.38 2.31 13.22
C GLU A 127 -2.87 2.67 13.21
N GLN A 128 -3.23 3.92 12.92
CA GLN A 128 -4.64 4.31 12.75
C GLN A 128 -5.31 3.56 11.61
N TRP A 129 -4.62 3.38 10.48
CA TRP A 129 -5.12 2.56 9.39
C TRP A 129 -5.31 1.10 9.83
N ARG A 130 -4.31 0.51 10.51
CA ARG A 130 -4.37 -0.87 11.04
C ARG A 130 -5.55 -1.08 11.98
N GLN A 131 -5.77 -0.15 12.91
CA GLN A 131 -6.87 -0.21 13.87
C GLN A 131 -8.26 -0.08 13.24
N SER A 132 -8.36 0.62 12.10
CA SER A 132 -9.62 0.71 11.36
C SER A 132 -10.03 -0.57 10.63
N ILE A 133 -9.15 -1.59 10.61
CA ILE A 133 -9.40 -2.88 9.99
C ILE A 133 -10.01 -3.83 11.02
N PRO A 134 -11.08 -4.58 10.67
CA PRO A 134 -11.66 -5.59 11.56
C PRO A 134 -10.64 -6.67 11.98
N GLU A 135 -10.80 -7.22 13.19
CA GLU A 135 -9.83 -8.15 13.80
C GLU A 135 -9.45 -9.32 12.90
N ASP A 136 -10.41 -9.89 12.17
CA ASP A 136 -10.17 -11.04 11.29
C ASP A 136 -9.22 -10.74 10.11
N PHE A 137 -9.05 -9.48 9.74
CA PHE A 137 -8.15 -9.03 8.67
C PHE A 137 -6.98 -8.18 9.20
N ARG A 138 -6.94 -7.93 10.51
CA ARG A 138 -6.07 -6.92 11.10
C ARG A 138 -4.63 -7.43 11.18
N PRO A 139 -3.66 -6.71 10.60
CA PRO A 139 -2.25 -7.01 10.77
C PRO A 139 -1.85 -7.08 12.25
N GLY A 140 -1.10 -8.12 12.63
CA GLY A 140 -0.71 -8.40 14.02
C GLY A 140 -1.63 -9.40 14.73
N GLU A 141 -2.86 -9.59 14.26
CA GLU A 141 -3.72 -10.66 14.72
C GLU A 141 -3.41 -11.97 13.95
N PRO A 142 -3.55 -13.15 14.58
CA PRO A 142 -3.34 -14.41 13.90
C PRO A 142 -4.44 -14.67 12.85
N LEU A 143 -4.03 -14.99 11.63
CA LEU A 143 -4.96 -15.39 10.56
C LEU A 143 -5.69 -16.69 10.95
N ARG A 144 -6.99 -16.58 11.21
CA ARG A 144 -7.83 -17.72 11.59
C ARG A 144 -8.25 -18.50 10.34
N ARG A 145 -7.53 -19.59 10.02
CA ARG A 145 -7.79 -20.49 8.88
C ARG A 145 -9.27 -20.86 8.69
N VAL A 146 -10.00 -21.08 9.78
CA VAL A 146 -11.42 -21.49 9.76
C VAL A 146 -12.34 -20.43 9.13
N ARG A 147 -11.92 -19.16 9.07
CA ARG A 147 -12.71 -18.05 8.51
C ARG A 147 -12.37 -17.71 7.06
N PHE A 148 -11.33 -18.31 6.49
CA PHE A 148 -10.92 -18.09 5.09
C PHE A 148 -11.39 -19.24 4.22
N THR A 149 -12.72 -19.40 4.12
CA THR A 149 -13.34 -20.47 3.35
C THR A 149 -13.31 -20.23 1.84
N ASP A 150 -13.12 -18.99 1.41
CA ASP A 150 -12.96 -18.61 0.00
C ASP A 150 -11.61 -17.93 -0.27
N ASP A 151 -11.10 -18.16 -1.48
CA ASP A 151 -9.77 -17.69 -1.90
C ASP A 151 -9.67 -16.16 -1.94
N LYS A 152 -10.79 -15.45 -2.21
CA LYS A 152 -10.78 -13.98 -2.29
C LYS A 152 -10.61 -13.36 -0.91
N THR A 153 -11.35 -13.83 0.08
CA THR A 153 -11.20 -13.38 1.48
C THR A 153 -9.80 -13.67 2.00
N LYS A 154 -9.26 -14.86 1.70
CA LYS A 154 -7.89 -15.25 2.01
C LYS A 154 -6.88 -14.29 1.38
N GLN A 155 -7.01 -14.00 0.09
CA GLN A 155 -6.16 -13.07 -0.63
C GLN A 155 -6.22 -11.65 -0.05
N VAL A 156 -7.42 -11.17 0.30
CA VAL A 156 -7.61 -9.85 0.89
C VAL A 156 -6.96 -9.72 2.27
N ALA A 157 -7.07 -10.75 3.11
CA ALA A 157 -6.37 -10.81 4.38
C ALA A 157 -4.85 -10.78 4.18
N LEU A 158 -4.33 -11.60 3.27
CA LEU A 158 -2.91 -11.63 2.93
C LEU A 158 -2.39 -10.27 2.45
N LEU A 159 -3.07 -9.64 1.48
CA LEU A 159 -2.69 -8.33 0.95
C LEU A 159 -2.69 -7.27 2.05
N THR A 160 -3.68 -7.30 2.93
CA THR A 160 -3.80 -6.36 4.05
C THR A 160 -2.61 -6.47 5.01
N HIS A 161 -2.19 -7.68 5.37
CA HIS A 161 -1.00 -7.90 6.18
C HIS A 161 0.29 -7.50 5.43
N CYS A 162 0.40 -7.83 4.15
CA CYS A 162 1.54 -7.45 3.31
C CYS A 162 1.70 -5.92 3.21
N TYR A 163 0.61 -5.17 3.06
CA TYR A 163 0.64 -3.70 3.05
C TYR A 163 1.20 -3.14 4.36
N HIS A 164 0.72 -3.64 5.50
CA HIS A 164 1.22 -3.22 6.80
C HIS A 164 2.72 -3.46 6.95
N HIS A 165 3.18 -4.68 6.65
CA HIS A 165 4.58 -5.04 6.79
C HIS A 165 5.47 -4.34 5.76
N HIS A 166 4.98 -4.09 4.55
CA HIS A 166 5.69 -3.33 3.52
C HIS A 166 6.07 -1.93 4.03
N LEU A 167 5.09 -1.17 4.55
CA LEU A 167 5.39 0.18 5.05
C LEU A 167 6.19 0.13 6.36
N THR A 168 5.91 -0.82 7.25
CA THR A 168 6.71 -1.03 8.48
C THR A 168 8.18 -1.21 8.12
N ILE A 169 8.50 -2.14 7.21
CA ILE A 169 9.89 -2.40 6.79
C ILE A 169 10.55 -1.15 6.22
N ALA A 170 9.84 -0.37 5.39
CA ALA A 170 10.36 0.87 4.84
C ALA A 170 10.71 1.89 5.94
N LEU A 171 9.84 2.05 6.94
CA LEU A 171 10.03 2.98 8.05
C LEU A 171 11.16 2.54 8.98
N GLU A 172 11.20 1.26 9.37
CA GLU A 172 12.27 0.75 10.24
C GLU A 172 13.65 0.85 9.56
N ARG A 173 13.72 0.64 8.24
CA ARG A 173 14.95 0.89 7.46
C ARG A 173 15.36 2.35 7.46
N ALA A 174 14.40 3.28 7.36
CA ALA A 174 14.70 4.71 7.47
C ALA A 174 15.27 5.04 8.86
N VAL A 175 14.71 4.49 9.95
CA VAL A 175 15.25 4.69 11.31
C VAL A 175 16.67 4.15 11.44
N LEU A 176 16.96 2.96 10.90
CA LEU A 176 18.32 2.41 10.90
C LEU A 176 19.32 3.25 10.12
N PHE A 177 18.89 4.02 9.14
CA PHE A 177 19.76 4.92 8.39
C PHE A 177 19.96 6.27 9.12
N LEU A 178 18.90 6.80 9.71
CA LEU A 178 18.87 8.16 10.27
C LEU A 178 19.31 8.23 11.74
N ASN A 179 19.17 7.14 12.50
CA ASN A 179 19.38 7.15 13.94
C ASN A 179 20.71 6.48 14.31
N GLU A 180 21.51 7.19 15.10
CA GLU A 180 22.79 6.72 15.64
C GLU A 180 22.63 6.06 17.03
N ASP A 181 21.49 6.27 17.71
CA ASP A 181 21.22 5.68 19.01
C ASP A 181 21.10 4.16 18.94
N GLY A 182 21.93 3.47 19.73
CA GLY A 182 22.01 2.01 19.75
C GLY A 182 20.69 1.35 20.14
N GLU A 183 19.95 1.91 21.10
CA GLU A 183 18.69 1.32 21.57
C GLU A 183 17.59 1.41 20.51
N ALA A 184 17.40 2.59 19.92
CA ALA A 184 16.43 2.79 18.85
C ALA A 184 16.74 1.94 17.61
N ARG A 185 18.02 1.76 17.27
CA ARG A 185 18.46 0.87 16.18
C ARG A 185 18.19 -0.59 16.49
N LEU A 186 18.47 -1.04 17.72
CA LEU A 186 18.15 -2.40 18.17
C LEU A 186 16.64 -2.66 18.12
N ALA A 187 15.81 -1.72 18.59
CA ALA A 187 14.36 -1.83 18.49
C ALA A 187 13.89 -1.95 17.04
N SER A 188 14.41 -1.09 16.15
CA SER A 188 14.05 -1.12 14.72
C SER A 188 14.48 -2.42 14.04
N SER A 189 15.63 -2.97 14.43
CA SER A 189 16.12 -4.27 13.94
C SER A 189 15.20 -5.42 14.37
N ARG A 190 14.70 -5.41 15.62
CA ARG A 190 13.71 -6.39 16.10
C ARG A 190 12.40 -6.29 15.32
N ASN A 191 11.92 -5.06 15.06
CA ASN A 191 10.71 -4.84 14.28
C ASN A 191 10.84 -5.37 12.84
N LEU A 192 12.01 -5.18 12.21
CA LEU A 192 12.31 -5.75 10.89
C LEU A 192 12.29 -7.28 10.90
N LEU A 193 12.94 -7.90 11.89
CA LEU A 193 12.94 -9.36 12.02
C LEU A 193 11.53 -9.90 12.24
N HIS A 194 10.74 -9.23 13.07
CA HIS A 194 9.33 -9.59 13.29
C HIS A 194 8.51 -9.48 11.99
N ALA A 195 8.62 -8.36 11.26
CA ALA A 195 7.93 -8.18 9.99
C ALA A 195 8.34 -9.22 8.95
N ALA A 196 9.64 -9.53 8.83
CA ALA A 196 10.13 -10.56 7.93
C ALA A 196 9.59 -11.95 8.29
N ARG A 197 9.58 -12.30 9.59
CA ARG A 197 9.04 -13.58 10.07
C ARG A 197 7.54 -13.69 9.82
N ALA A 198 6.79 -12.63 10.08
CA ALA A 198 5.37 -12.56 9.78
C ALA A 198 5.10 -12.76 8.28
N ILE A 199 5.87 -12.13 7.37
CA ILE A 199 5.74 -12.36 5.92
C ILE A 199 5.99 -13.83 5.56
N ILE A 200 7.02 -14.47 6.13
CA ILE A 200 7.28 -15.91 5.90
C ILE A 200 6.12 -16.79 6.41
N GLU A 201 5.45 -16.39 7.48
CA GLU A 201 4.27 -17.11 7.96
C GLU A 201 3.06 -16.92 7.05
N LEU A 202 2.91 -15.73 6.43
CA LEU A 202 1.89 -15.45 5.43
C LEU A 202 2.06 -16.30 4.16
N THR A 203 3.29 -16.62 3.74
CA THR A 203 3.50 -17.45 2.54
C THR A 203 2.97 -18.87 2.69
N ARG A 204 2.79 -19.37 3.93
CA ARG A 204 2.16 -20.68 4.20
C ARG A 204 0.70 -20.76 3.80
N TYR A 205 0.08 -19.61 3.52
CA TYR A 205 -1.27 -19.53 3.01
C TYR A 205 -1.29 -19.34 1.49
N ILE A 206 -0.16 -19.15 0.81
CA ILE A 206 -0.16 -19.04 -0.65
C ILE A 206 -0.05 -20.46 -1.20
N ASP A 207 -1.12 -20.94 -1.84
CA ASP A 207 -1.11 -22.25 -2.47
C ASP A 207 -0.12 -22.23 -3.65
N VAL A 208 0.82 -23.16 -3.67
CA VAL A 208 1.78 -23.30 -4.77
C VAL A 208 1.08 -24.12 -5.85
N GLU A 209 0.66 -23.47 -6.93
CA GLU A 209 0.08 -24.21 -8.06
C GLU A 209 1.13 -25.15 -8.67
N PRO A 210 0.75 -26.36 -9.15
CA PRO A 210 1.69 -27.41 -9.59
C PRO A 210 2.67 -26.99 -10.69
N HIS A 211 2.40 -25.89 -11.38
CA HIS A 211 3.18 -25.36 -12.49
C HIS A 211 4.06 -24.18 -12.08
N THR A 212 4.23 -23.92 -10.78
CA THR A 212 5.22 -22.97 -10.27
C THR A 212 6.59 -23.65 -10.31
N PRO A 213 7.53 -23.25 -11.20
CA PRO A 213 8.86 -23.85 -11.24
C PRO A 213 9.60 -23.55 -9.94
N ILE A 214 10.22 -24.60 -9.37
CA ILE A 214 11.12 -24.53 -8.21
C ILE A 214 12.43 -23.84 -8.61
#